data_AF-A0A6N8X9T6-F1
#
_entry.id   AF-A0A6N8X9T6-F1
#
_cell.length_a   1.000
_cell.length_b   1.000
_cell.length_c   1.000
_cell.angle_alpha   90.00
_cell.angle_beta   90.00
_cell.angle_gamma   90.00
#
_symmetry.space_group_name_H-M   'P 1'
#
loop_
_entity.id
_entity.type
_entity.pdbx_description
1 polymer ?
#
loop_
_entity_poly.entity_id
_entity_poly.type
_entity_poly.pdbx_seq_one_letter_code
_entity_poly.pdbx_strand_id
1 'polypeptide(L)'
;AGTRAGLAALGVGEAAARALAELVADGSWDHLRDRFRSSGPVLAAMQPLEEYREILEAMGLGGYLSFDFTVVRGLAYYTGIVFELFDRAGEMRAICGGGRYDRLLELVGGEPLPAVGFGMGDVVLGELLRDRGALPDAVPACDDYLIWVEPAQRSQAMKVARALRRHGRAVLYGLAPRGVGKQLRTAARLGAARALIIGPDEAASGTVTVRDLASGRQDAVPVELILRGDGAGL
;
A
#
# COMPACT_ATOMS: atom_id res chain seq x y z
N ALA A 1 -18.79 29.18 -14.92
CA ALA A 1 -19.98 29.82 -14.33
C ALA A 1 -19.95 29.51 -12.83
N GLY A 2 -19.43 30.46 -12.05
CA GLY A 2 -18.80 30.20 -10.76
C GLY A 2 -19.77 30.08 -9.58
N THR A 3 -19.27 29.49 -8.51
CA THR A 3 -19.90 29.19 -7.20
C THR A 3 -20.97 30.17 -6.75
N ARG A 4 -20.81 31.47 -6.99
CA ARG A 4 -21.81 32.52 -6.66
C ARG A 4 -23.15 32.36 -7.40
N ALA A 5 -23.13 32.02 -8.69
CA ALA A 5 -24.36 31.79 -9.45
C ALA A 5 -25.09 30.52 -8.95
N GLY A 6 -24.33 29.51 -8.51
CA GLY A 6 -24.88 28.31 -7.87
C GLY A 6 -25.52 28.62 -6.51
N LEU A 7 -24.86 29.43 -5.68
CA LEU A 7 -25.38 29.85 -4.38
C LEU A 7 -26.67 30.69 -4.53
N ALA A 8 -26.72 31.60 -5.50
CA ALA A 8 -27.91 32.38 -5.80
C ALA A 8 -29.09 31.49 -6.24
N ALA A 9 -28.84 30.47 -7.07
CA ALA A 9 -29.86 29.50 -7.47
C ALA A 9 -30.40 28.66 -6.30
N LEU A 10 -29.61 28.50 -5.22
CA LEU A 10 -30.02 27.86 -3.96
C LEU A 10 -30.69 28.82 -2.98
N GLY A 11 -30.93 30.08 -3.36
CA GLY A 11 -31.57 31.09 -2.51
C GLY A 11 -30.66 31.70 -1.45
N VAL A 12 -29.34 31.51 -1.55
CA VAL A 12 -28.38 32.13 -0.63
C VAL A 12 -28.25 33.62 -0.98
N GLY A 13 -28.56 34.49 -0.01
CA GLY A 13 -28.47 35.94 -0.19
C GLY A 13 -27.04 36.41 -0.49
N GLU A 14 -26.91 37.49 -1.25
CA GLU A 14 -25.61 38.01 -1.73
C GLU A 14 -24.61 38.29 -0.60
N ALA A 15 -25.09 38.84 0.53
CA ALA A 15 -24.26 39.09 1.70
C ALA A 15 -23.67 37.80 2.30
N ALA A 16 -24.46 36.72 2.35
CA ALA A 16 -24.01 35.42 2.85
C ALA A 16 -23.06 34.75 1.86
N ALA A 17 -23.34 34.83 0.56
CA ALA A 17 -22.47 34.31 -0.49
C ALA A 17 -21.09 35.01 -0.50
N ARG A 18 -21.07 36.33 -0.26
CA ARG A 18 -19.83 37.10 -0.11
C ARG A 18 -19.06 36.69 1.15
N ALA A 19 -19.74 36.60 2.31
CA ALA A 19 -19.11 36.18 3.56
C ALA A 19 -18.51 34.77 3.46
N LEU A 20 -19.19 33.83 2.78
CA LEU A 20 -18.67 32.50 2.52
C LEU A 20 -17.44 32.53 1.60
N ALA A 21 -17.47 33.36 0.55
CA ALA A 21 -16.33 33.49 -0.35
C ALA A 21 -15.09 34.09 0.34
N GLU A 22 -15.28 35.08 1.23
CA GLU A 22 -14.22 35.63 2.08
C GLU A 22 -13.64 34.56 3.00
N LEU A 23 -14.52 33.75 3.62
CA LEU A 23 -14.13 32.67 4.51
C LEU A 23 -13.25 31.62 3.83
N VAL A 24 -13.59 31.29 2.58
CA VAL A 24 -12.86 30.34 1.75
C VAL A 24 -11.53 30.92 1.26
N ALA A 25 -11.44 32.24 1.06
CA ALA A 25 -10.26 32.89 0.48
C ALA A 25 -9.12 33.11 1.50
N ASP A 26 -9.44 33.44 2.75
CA ASP A 26 -8.45 33.83 3.78
C ASP A 26 -8.52 32.93 5.03
N GLY A 27 -9.10 31.73 4.86
CA GLY A 27 -9.58 30.78 5.90
C GLY A 27 -8.51 30.14 6.79
N SER A 28 -7.45 30.86 7.15
CA SER A 28 -6.52 30.45 8.19
C SER A 28 -7.23 30.23 9.52
N TRP A 29 -6.67 29.33 10.34
CA TRP A 29 -7.20 29.02 11.66
C TRP A 29 -7.37 30.27 12.54
N ASP A 30 -6.35 31.13 12.56
CA ASP A 30 -6.35 32.34 13.37
C ASP A 30 -7.37 33.37 12.89
N HIS A 31 -7.52 33.53 11.57
CA HIS A 31 -8.54 34.41 10.99
C HIS A 31 -9.95 33.96 11.38
N LEU A 32 -10.22 32.66 11.31
CA LEU A 32 -11.50 32.08 11.70
C LEU A 32 -11.81 32.27 13.18
N ARG A 33 -10.82 32.03 14.04
CA ARG A 33 -10.96 32.22 15.49
C ARG A 33 -11.29 33.67 15.83
N ASP A 34 -10.61 34.64 15.21
CA ASP A 34 -10.89 36.05 15.48
C ASP A 34 -12.25 36.48 14.91
N ARG A 35 -12.57 36.09 13.66
CA ARG A 35 -13.85 36.39 13.01
C ARG A 35 -15.06 35.87 13.81
N PHE A 36 -14.92 34.70 14.42
CA PHE A 36 -16.00 34.05 15.18
C PHE A 36 -15.80 34.05 16.70
N ARG A 37 -14.96 34.94 17.22
CA ARG A 37 -14.65 35.06 18.66
C ARG A 37 -15.85 35.23 19.59
N SER A 38 -16.98 35.70 19.07
CA SER A 38 -18.23 35.88 19.82
C SER A 38 -19.28 34.80 19.52
N SER A 39 -18.97 33.81 18.68
CA SER A 39 -19.89 32.74 18.29
C SER A 39 -19.60 31.47 19.08
N GLY A 40 -20.33 31.28 20.18
CA GLY A 40 -20.25 30.06 21.00
C GLY A 40 -20.34 28.75 20.20
N PRO A 41 -21.30 28.60 19.26
CA PRO A 41 -21.40 27.39 18.44
C PRO A 41 -20.17 27.13 17.55
N VAL A 42 -19.59 28.18 16.96
CA VAL A 42 -18.39 28.01 16.10
C VAL A 42 -17.18 27.67 16.94
N LEU A 43 -16.98 28.35 18.07
CA LEU A 43 -15.89 28.04 19.00
C LEU A 43 -15.99 26.59 19.53
N ALA A 44 -17.18 26.12 19.86
CA ALA A 44 -17.41 24.74 20.27
C ALA A 44 -17.10 23.73 19.15
N ALA A 45 -17.38 24.06 17.88
CA ALA A 45 -17.02 23.22 16.74
C ALA A 45 -15.52 23.24 16.43
N MET A 46 -14.83 24.33 16.74
CA MET A 46 -13.38 24.48 16.57
C MET A 46 -12.58 23.73 17.64
N GLN A 47 -13.09 23.66 18.87
CA GLN A 47 -12.36 23.08 20.01
C GLN A 47 -11.81 21.66 19.74
N PRO A 48 -12.58 20.67 19.23
CA PRO A 48 -12.04 19.33 18.96
C PRO A 48 -10.90 19.35 17.93
N LEU A 49 -10.93 20.27 16.97
CA LEU A 49 -9.85 20.42 15.99
C LEU A 49 -8.60 21.01 16.62
N GLU A 50 -8.72 21.92 17.60
CA GLU A 50 -7.58 22.41 18.38
C GLU A 50 -6.95 21.29 19.19
N GLU A 51 -7.76 20.46 19.85
CA GLU A 51 -7.29 19.28 20.57
C GLU A 51 -6.53 18.33 19.64
N TYR A 52 -7.03 18.09 18.42
CA TYR A 52 -6.31 17.29 17.43
C TYR A 52 -4.98 17.93 17.00
N ARG A 53 -4.95 19.24 16.78
CA ARG A 53 -3.70 19.96 16.46
C ARG A 53 -2.68 19.78 17.59
N GLU A 54 -3.08 20.02 18.84
CA GLU A 54 -2.19 19.92 20.00
C GLU A 54 -1.61 18.51 20.15
N ILE A 55 -2.45 17.47 20.00
CA ILE A 55 -2.00 16.07 20.04
C ILE A 55 -1.00 15.79 18.92
N LEU A 56 -1.31 16.19 17.69
CA LEU A 56 -0.46 15.92 16.53
C LEU A 56 0.84 16.73 16.57
N GLU A 57 0.82 17.95 17.10
CA GLU A 57 2.01 18.74 17.39
C GLU A 57 2.88 18.09 18.46
N ALA A 58 2.29 17.59 19.55
CA ALA A 58 3.00 16.84 20.59
C ALA A 58 3.63 15.55 20.05
N MET A 59 3.04 14.95 19.00
CA MET A 59 3.62 13.81 18.26
C MET A 59 4.72 14.21 17.25
N GLY A 60 5.02 15.50 17.11
CA GLY A 60 5.99 16.01 16.13
C GLY A 60 5.47 16.03 14.70
N LEU A 61 4.16 15.91 14.49
CA LEU A 61 3.51 15.88 13.17
C LEU A 61 2.97 17.25 12.73
N GLY A 62 3.10 18.29 13.55
CA GLY A 62 2.56 19.63 13.27
C GLY A 62 2.96 20.20 11.90
N GLY A 63 4.20 19.94 11.45
CA GLY A 63 4.69 20.39 10.13
C GLY A 63 4.01 19.73 8.93
N TYR A 64 3.17 18.72 9.15
CA TYR A 64 2.38 18.03 8.12
C TYR A 64 0.88 18.38 8.19
N LEU A 65 0.48 19.26 9.11
CA LEU A 65 -0.92 19.64 9.29
C LEU A 65 -1.22 20.95 8.59
N SER A 66 -2.34 20.97 7.88
CA SER A 66 -2.94 22.20 7.36
C SER A 66 -4.44 22.10 7.58
N PHE A 67 -5.01 23.12 8.22
CA PHE A 67 -6.47 23.24 8.30
C PHE A 67 -7.00 23.84 7.01
N ASP A 68 -7.87 23.09 6.35
CA ASP A 68 -8.55 23.51 5.15
C ASP A 68 -10.07 23.36 5.34
N PHE A 69 -10.73 24.50 5.50
CA PHE A 69 -12.19 24.58 5.71
C PHE A 69 -12.98 24.48 4.41
N THR A 70 -12.30 24.33 3.28
CA THR A 70 -12.91 24.08 1.96
C THR A 70 -13.08 22.60 1.69
N VAL A 71 -12.51 21.72 2.54
CA VAL A 71 -12.64 20.27 2.41
C VAL A 71 -14.08 19.85 2.68
N VAL A 72 -14.78 19.51 1.60
CA VAL A 72 -16.09 18.88 1.62
C VAL A 72 -15.97 17.49 1.01
N ARG A 73 -16.04 16.45 1.83
CA ARG A 73 -16.04 15.07 1.33
C ARG A 73 -17.42 14.70 0.80
N GLY A 74 -17.48 14.04 -0.35
CA GLY A 74 -18.72 13.73 -1.08
C GLY A 74 -19.63 12.67 -0.46
N LEU A 75 -19.39 12.25 0.79
CA LEU A 75 -20.16 11.22 1.47
C LEU A 75 -20.77 11.81 2.73
N ALA A 76 -22.11 11.87 2.79
CA ALA A 76 -22.87 12.52 3.85
C ALA A 76 -22.83 11.79 5.22
N TYR A 77 -21.96 10.79 5.39
CA TYR A 77 -21.87 10.01 6.63
C TYR A 77 -20.89 10.57 7.66
N TYR A 78 -20.04 11.53 7.30
CA TYR A 78 -19.09 12.12 8.25
C TYR A 78 -19.81 12.99 9.27
N THR A 79 -19.47 12.81 10.54
CA THR A 79 -20.09 13.51 11.68
C THR A 79 -19.12 14.39 12.46
N GLY A 80 -17.83 14.36 12.12
CA GLY A 80 -16.79 15.14 12.78
C GLY A 80 -15.65 15.52 11.82
N ILE A 81 -14.41 15.41 12.28
CA ILE A 81 -13.24 15.71 11.45
C ILE A 81 -13.25 14.91 10.15
N VAL A 82 -12.88 15.58 9.06
CA VAL A 82 -12.49 14.97 7.80
C VAL A 82 -11.06 15.36 7.49
N PHE A 83 -10.34 14.49 6.81
CA PHE A 83 -8.96 14.75 6.45
C PHE A 83 -8.62 14.14 5.09
N GLU A 84 -7.61 14.73 4.46
CA GLU A 84 -6.99 14.27 3.22
C GLU A 84 -5.48 14.29 3.38
N LEU A 85 -4.83 13.26 2.87
CA LEU A 85 -3.38 13.14 2.87
C LEU A 85 -2.91 13.29 1.44
N PHE A 86 -2.01 14.24 1.25
CA PHE A 86 -1.36 14.53 -0.01
C PHE A 86 0.12 14.16 0.08
N ASP A 87 0.77 14.15 -1.07
CA ASP A 87 2.22 14.20 -1.09
C ASP A 87 2.70 15.59 -0.66
N ARG A 88 4.00 15.74 -0.36
CA ARG A 88 4.54 17.02 0.13
C ARG A 88 4.48 18.16 -0.91
N ALA A 89 4.39 17.86 -2.20
CA ALA A 89 4.25 18.87 -3.24
C ALA A 89 2.79 19.32 -3.43
N GLY A 90 1.81 18.48 -3.07
CA GLY A 90 0.39 18.80 -3.20
C GLY A 90 -0.09 18.93 -4.64
N GLU A 91 0.64 18.37 -5.61
CA GLU A 91 0.38 18.52 -7.04
C GLU A 91 -0.69 17.54 -7.55
N MET A 92 -0.83 16.41 -6.86
CA MET A 92 -1.80 15.38 -7.19
C MET A 92 -3.00 15.41 -6.26
N ARG A 93 -4.06 14.71 -6.67
CA ARG A 93 -5.20 14.44 -5.80
C ARG A 93 -4.76 13.72 -4.52
N ALA A 94 -5.58 13.83 -3.47
CA ALA A 94 -5.35 13.14 -2.21
C ALA A 94 -5.08 11.63 -2.42
N ILE A 95 -4.02 11.14 -1.77
CA ILE A 95 -3.61 9.72 -1.75
C ILE A 95 -4.53 8.92 -0.83
N CYS A 96 -4.88 9.54 0.29
CA CYS A 96 -5.72 8.97 1.32
C CYS A 96 -6.72 10.01 1.79
N GLY A 97 -7.91 9.55 2.17
CA GLY A 97 -8.95 10.40 2.70
C GLY A 97 -9.79 9.66 3.73
N GLY A 98 -10.23 10.38 4.75
CA GLY A 98 -10.94 9.79 5.87
C GLY A 98 -11.62 10.81 6.76
N GLY A 99 -12.06 10.34 7.90
CA GLY A 99 -12.74 11.15 8.90
C GLY A 99 -13.53 10.34 9.91
N ARG A 100 -14.19 11.05 10.81
CA ARG A 100 -15.05 10.51 11.87
C ARG A 100 -16.48 10.33 11.37
N TYR A 101 -17.07 9.17 11.66
CA TYR A 101 -18.43 8.80 11.27
C TYR A 101 -19.12 8.04 12.39
N ASP A 102 -20.02 8.72 13.11
CA ASP A 102 -20.64 8.15 14.30
C ASP A 102 -21.83 7.24 14.01
N ARG A 103 -22.42 7.39 12.83
CA ARG A 103 -23.69 6.73 12.46
C ARG A 103 -23.60 5.86 11.21
N LEU A 104 -22.41 5.67 10.65
CA LEU A 104 -22.27 4.90 9.41
C LEU A 104 -22.74 3.44 9.60
N LEU A 105 -22.43 2.83 10.74
CA LEU A 105 -22.85 1.44 11.01
C LEU A 105 -24.37 1.33 11.17
N GLU A 106 -25.02 2.31 11.80
CA GLU A 106 -26.48 2.37 11.93
C GLU A 106 -27.15 2.42 10.55
N LEU A 107 -26.60 3.20 9.61
CA LEU A 107 -27.11 3.31 8.23
C LEU A 107 -27.08 1.99 7.46
N VAL A 108 -26.24 1.03 7.87
CA VAL A 108 -26.13 -0.30 7.25
C VAL A 108 -26.71 -1.42 8.12
N GLY A 109 -27.50 -1.09 9.14
CA GLY A 109 -28.23 -2.05 9.98
C GLY A 109 -27.44 -2.61 11.17
N GLY A 110 -26.28 -2.03 11.49
CA GLY A 110 -25.51 -2.35 12.69
C GLY A 110 -25.90 -1.49 13.90
N GLU A 111 -25.19 -1.68 15.01
CA GLU A 111 -25.34 -0.85 16.21
C GLU A 111 -24.68 0.53 16.03
N PRO A 112 -25.17 1.57 16.73
CA PRO A 112 -24.54 2.89 16.72
C PRO A 112 -23.15 2.82 17.37
N LEU A 113 -22.11 2.92 16.54
CA LEU A 113 -20.72 2.84 16.97
C LEU A 113 -19.89 3.99 16.36
N PRO A 114 -19.44 4.94 17.19
CA PRO A 114 -18.47 5.95 16.80
C PRO A 114 -17.19 5.36 16.24
N ALA A 115 -16.82 5.77 15.03
CA ALA A 115 -15.62 5.30 14.37
C ALA A 115 -14.89 6.44 13.65
N VAL A 116 -13.58 6.28 13.49
CA VAL A 116 -12.73 7.10 12.64
C VAL A 116 -11.90 6.17 11.78
N GLY A 117 -11.78 6.50 10.51
CA GLY A 117 -11.07 5.66 9.56
C GLY A 117 -10.74 6.41 8.28
N PHE A 118 -9.99 5.74 7.42
CA PHE A 118 -9.56 6.29 6.15
C PHE A 118 -9.46 5.19 5.08
N GLY A 119 -9.56 5.61 3.83
CA GLY A 119 -9.25 4.78 2.67
C GLY A 119 -8.04 5.36 1.93
N MET A 120 -7.17 4.47 1.44
CA MET A 120 -6.01 4.83 0.62
C MET A 120 -6.21 4.31 -0.80
N GLY A 121 -5.92 5.13 -1.80
CA GLY A 121 -5.93 4.72 -3.20
C GLY A 121 -4.59 4.11 -3.61
N ASP A 122 -4.54 2.80 -3.79
CA ASP A 122 -3.37 2.07 -4.28
C ASP A 122 -2.93 2.51 -5.68
N VAL A 123 -3.88 2.78 -6.58
CA VAL A 123 -3.60 3.33 -7.90
C VAL A 123 -2.96 4.72 -7.80
N VAL A 124 -3.52 5.61 -6.96
CA VAL A 124 -2.99 6.98 -6.77
C VAL A 124 -1.58 6.94 -6.18
N LEU A 125 -1.36 6.10 -5.18
CA LEU A 125 -0.04 5.89 -4.59
C LEU A 125 0.95 5.34 -5.63
N GLY A 126 0.52 4.39 -6.46
CA GLY A 126 1.34 3.83 -7.53
C GLY A 126 1.76 4.86 -8.59
N GLU A 127 0.83 5.74 -9.01
CA GLU A 127 1.15 6.85 -9.91
C GLU A 127 2.15 7.82 -9.25
N LEU A 128 1.96 8.16 -7.96
CA LEU A 128 2.87 9.04 -7.21
C LEU A 128 4.27 8.46 -7.14
N LEU A 129 4.39 7.18 -6.80
CA LEU A 129 5.70 6.54 -6.71
C LEU A 129 6.39 6.49 -8.07
N ARG A 130 5.64 6.32 -9.17
CA ARG A 130 6.21 6.35 -10.53
C ARG A 130 6.66 7.75 -10.94
N ASP A 131 5.85 8.77 -10.69
CA ASP A 131 6.19 10.17 -10.96
C ASP A 131 7.47 10.60 -10.21
N ARG A 132 7.61 10.16 -8.96
CA ARG A 132 8.77 10.48 -8.11
C ARG A 132 9.97 9.55 -8.30
N GLY A 133 9.90 8.59 -9.23
CA GLY A 133 10.96 7.59 -9.42
C GLY A 133 11.25 6.77 -8.15
N ALA A 134 10.26 6.61 -7.28
CA ALA A 134 10.33 5.95 -5.98
C ALA A 134 9.60 4.61 -5.94
N LEU A 135 9.09 4.14 -7.09
CA LEU A 135 8.50 2.81 -7.17
C LEU A 135 9.61 1.78 -6.93
N PRO A 136 9.50 0.91 -5.90
CA PRO A 136 10.53 -0.09 -5.66
C PRO A 136 10.62 -1.04 -6.85
N ASP A 137 11.83 -1.52 -7.13
CA ASP A 137 12.00 -2.65 -8.04
C ASP A 137 11.14 -3.81 -7.52
N ALA A 138 10.49 -4.52 -8.45
CA ALA A 138 9.66 -5.66 -8.07
C ALA A 138 10.50 -6.65 -7.26
N VAL A 139 10.10 -6.90 -6.01
CA VAL A 139 10.69 -7.97 -5.21
C VAL A 139 10.56 -9.26 -6.04
N PRO A 140 11.65 -10.01 -6.27
CA PRO A 140 11.54 -11.25 -7.00
C PRO A 140 10.50 -12.16 -6.36
N ALA A 141 9.49 -12.55 -7.12
CA ALA A 141 8.43 -13.43 -6.63
C ALA A 141 8.91 -14.88 -6.41
N CYS A 142 10.21 -15.13 -6.60
CA CYS A 142 10.82 -16.44 -6.69
C CYS A 142 12.23 -16.37 -6.14
N ASP A 143 12.51 -17.02 -5.02
CA ASP A 143 13.87 -17.23 -4.53
C ASP A 143 14.55 -18.34 -5.32
N ASP A 144 13.80 -19.42 -5.56
CA ASP A 144 14.29 -20.67 -6.14
C ASP A 144 13.36 -21.14 -7.27
N TYR A 145 13.93 -21.32 -8.46
CA TYR A 145 13.22 -21.97 -9.55
C TYR A 145 13.71 -23.41 -9.71
N LEU A 146 12.82 -24.37 -9.48
CA LEU A 146 13.14 -25.79 -9.57
C LEU A 146 12.86 -26.33 -10.97
N ILE A 147 13.89 -26.94 -11.55
CA ILE A 147 13.97 -27.51 -12.88
C ILE A 147 14.03 -29.02 -12.76
N TRP A 148 13.05 -29.70 -13.33
CA TRP A 148 13.05 -31.16 -13.49
C TRP A 148 12.89 -31.49 -14.97
N VAL A 149 13.60 -32.51 -15.44
CA VAL A 149 13.76 -32.80 -16.87
C VAL A 149 12.71 -33.80 -17.35
N GLU A 150 12.46 -34.86 -16.58
CA GLU A 150 11.56 -35.95 -16.94
C GLU A 150 10.57 -36.27 -15.81
N PRO A 151 9.43 -36.90 -16.11
CA PRO A 151 8.43 -37.25 -15.10
C PRO A 151 8.96 -38.05 -13.91
N ALA A 152 10.00 -38.87 -14.12
CA ALA A 152 10.63 -39.67 -13.07
C ALA A 152 11.24 -38.81 -11.95
N GLN A 153 11.78 -37.63 -12.26
CA GLN A 153 12.39 -36.74 -11.26
C GLN A 153 11.37 -35.86 -10.52
N ARG A 154 10.11 -35.82 -10.97
CA ARG A 154 9.07 -34.95 -10.40
C ARG A 154 8.89 -35.18 -8.90
N SER A 155 8.91 -36.42 -8.43
CA SER A 155 8.71 -36.72 -7.00
C SER A 155 9.81 -36.12 -6.12
N GLN A 156 11.08 -36.29 -6.50
CA GLN A 156 12.21 -35.70 -5.79
C GLN A 156 12.16 -34.16 -5.84
N ALA A 157 11.83 -33.60 -7.00
CA ALA A 157 11.59 -32.17 -7.15
C ALA A 157 10.53 -31.65 -6.17
N MET A 158 9.38 -32.32 -6.05
CA MET A 158 8.34 -31.88 -5.10
C MET A 158 8.79 -31.96 -3.63
N LYS A 159 9.61 -32.96 -3.27
CA LYS A 159 10.21 -33.05 -1.92
C LYS A 159 11.12 -31.86 -1.63
N VAL A 160 12.01 -31.52 -2.57
CA VAL A 160 12.93 -30.38 -2.48
C VAL A 160 12.15 -29.07 -2.39
N ALA A 161 11.16 -28.85 -3.26
CA ALA A 161 10.32 -27.66 -3.25
C ALA A 161 9.59 -27.49 -1.91
N ARG A 162 9.03 -28.57 -1.37
CA ARG A 162 8.36 -28.55 -0.06
C ARG A 162 9.34 -28.19 1.06
N ALA A 163 10.54 -28.78 1.06
CA ALA A 163 11.54 -28.50 2.09
C ALA A 163 11.95 -27.03 2.07
N LEU A 164 12.29 -26.47 0.91
CA LEU A 164 12.66 -25.07 0.77
C LEU A 164 11.53 -24.12 1.20
N ARG A 165 10.28 -24.42 0.81
CA ARG A 165 9.11 -23.65 1.24
C ARG A 165 8.89 -23.69 2.76
N ARG A 166 9.16 -24.83 3.42
CA ARG A 166 9.11 -24.94 4.89
C ARG A 166 10.15 -24.07 5.59
N HIS A 167 11.21 -23.70 4.89
CA HIS A 167 12.24 -22.77 5.37
C HIS A 167 11.99 -21.32 4.91
N GLY A 168 10.76 -20.99 4.50
CA GLY A 168 10.35 -19.62 4.18
C GLY A 168 10.70 -19.14 2.77
N ARG A 169 11.22 -20.00 1.90
CA ARG A 169 11.60 -19.61 0.53
C ARG A 169 10.44 -19.68 -0.46
N ALA A 170 10.34 -18.69 -1.34
CA ALA A 170 9.42 -18.67 -2.47
C ALA A 170 9.96 -19.55 -3.61
N VAL A 171 9.38 -20.76 -3.76
CA VAL A 171 9.83 -21.73 -4.76
C VAL A 171 8.81 -21.87 -5.89
N LEU A 172 9.23 -21.71 -7.14
CA LEU A 172 8.42 -21.97 -8.33
C LEU A 172 9.02 -23.11 -9.18
N TYR A 173 8.22 -23.74 -10.03
CA TYR A 173 8.66 -24.77 -10.97
C TYR A 173 7.70 -24.90 -12.14
N GLY A 174 8.18 -25.49 -13.23
CA GLY A 174 7.32 -25.85 -14.36
C GLY A 174 6.37 -27.00 -14.01
N LEU A 175 5.11 -26.90 -14.43
CA LEU A 175 4.11 -27.98 -14.26
C LEU A 175 4.24 -29.10 -15.31
N ALA A 176 4.94 -28.83 -16.40
CA ALA A 176 5.16 -29.75 -17.52
C ALA A 176 6.66 -29.89 -17.81
N PRO A 177 7.12 -31.07 -18.25
CA PRO A 177 8.51 -31.31 -18.60
C PRO A 177 8.90 -30.42 -19.78
N ARG A 178 10.01 -29.70 -19.62
CA ARG A 178 10.57 -28.79 -20.64
C ARG A 178 12.09 -28.89 -20.58
N GLY A 179 12.76 -28.66 -21.70
CA GLY A 179 14.23 -28.62 -21.72
C GLY A 179 14.78 -27.56 -20.76
N VAL A 180 15.91 -27.88 -20.11
CA VAL A 180 16.56 -27.07 -19.05
C VAL A 180 16.73 -25.61 -19.47
N GLY A 181 17.19 -25.33 -20.69
CA GLY A 181 17.37 -23.96 -21.19
C GLY A 181 16.08 -23.12 -21.23
N LYS A 182 14.92 -23.72 -21.55
CA LYS A 182 13.63 -23.02 -21.51
C LYS A 182 13.21 -22.70 -20.08
N GLN A 183 13.50 -23.62 -19.15
CA GLN A 183 13.20 -23.45 -17.73
C GLN A 183 14.11 -22.40 -17.08
N LEU A 184 15.40 -22.37 -17.41
CA LEU A 184 16.33 -21.32 -16.98
C LEU A 184 15.92 -19.92 -17.44
N ARG A 185 15.45 -19.77 -18.69
CA ARG A 185 14.88 -18.49 -19.16
C ARG A 185 13.62 -18.10 -18.38
N THR A 186 12.81 -19.08 -17.98
CA THR A 186 11.63 -18.82 -17.14
C THR A 186 12.05 -18.38 -15.75
N ALA A 187 13.05 -19.03 -15.15
CA ALA A 187 13.63 -18.65 -13.86
C ALA A 187 14.13 -17.20 -13.88
N ALA A 188 14.93 -16.83 -14.89
CA ALA A 188 15.45 -15.47 -15.06
C ALA A 188 14.33 -14.43 -15.22
N ARG A 189 13.31 -14.72 -16.03
CA ARG A 189 12.15 -13.82 -16.21
C ARG A 189 11.34 -13.62 -14.92
N LEU A 190 11.31 -14.63 -14.04
CA LEU A 190 10.65 -14.56 -12.74
C LEU A 190 11.52 -13.92 -11.65
N GLY A 191 12.75 -13.50 -11.99
CA GLY A 191 13.69 -12.91 -11.05
C GLY A 191 14.32 -13.92 -10.08
N ALA A 192 14.27 -15.23 -10.37
CA ALA A 192 14.82 -16.23 -9.47
C ALA A 192 16.29 -15.96 -9.12
N ALA A 193 16.64 -16.03 -7.83
CA ALA A 193 18.04 -15.93 -7.40
C ALA A 193 18.81 -17.21 -7.76
N ARG A 194 18.16 -18.37 -7.60
CA ARG A 194 18.77 -19.68 -7.87
C ARG A 194 17.90 -20.55 -8.76
N ALA A 195 18.55 -21.38 -9.56
CA ALA A 195 17.91 -22.50 -10.26
C ALA A 195 18.39 -23.82 -9.66
N LEU A 196 17.45 -24.68 -9.27
CA LEU A 196 17.75 -26.01 -8.74
C LEU A 196 17.43 -27.04 -9.80
N ILE A 197 18.42 -27.79 -10.26
CA ILE A 197 18.30 -28.69 -11.41
C ILE A 197 18.34 -30.13 -10.91
N ILE A 198 17.33 -30.90 -11.29
CA ILE A 198 17.21 -32.34 -11.00
C ILE A 198 16.96 -33.07 -12.32
N GLY A 199 18.04 -33.48 -12.98
CA GLY A 199 18.02 -34.39 -14.11
C GLY A 199 18.16 -35.86 -13.67
N PRO A 200 18.26 -36.78 -14.63
CA PRO A 200 18.47 -38.20 -14.36
C PRO A 200 19.72 -38.47 -13.50
N ASP A 201 20.83 -37.77 -13.77
CA ASP A 201 22.09 -37.97 -13.07
C ASP A 201 22.04 -37.44 -11.63
N GLU A 202 21.42 -36.28 -11.41
CA GLU A 202 21.19 -35.75 -10.06
C GLU A 202 20.25 -36.65 -9.25
N ALA A 203 19.19 -37.16 -9.88
CA ALA A 203 18.27 -38.09 -9.23
C ALA A 203 18.96 -39.42 -8.88
N ALA A 204 19.80 -39.95 -9.77
CA ALA A 204 20.54 -41.19 -9.53
C ALA A 204 21.59 -41.03 -8.42
N SER A 205 22.21 -39.86 -8.31
CA SER A 205 23.24 -39.56 -7.31
C SER A 205 22.70 -39.02 -5.99
N GLY A 206 21.39 -38.78 -5.86
CA GLY A 206 20.79 -38.18 -4.67
C GLY A 206 21.20 -36.72 -4.45
N THR A 207 21.53 -36.00 -5.52
CA THR A 207 21.97 -34.59 -5.47
C THR A 207 20.98 -33.66 -6.17
N VAL A 208 21.22 -32.36 -6.05
CA VAL A 208 20.59 -31.28 -6.79
C VAL A 208 21.68 -30.33 -7.23
N THR A 209 21.72 -30.00 -8.51
CA THR A 209 22.63 -28.96 -9.01
C THR A 209 22.02 -27.60 -8.71
N VAL A 210 22.64 -26.83 -7.81
CA VAL A 210 22.22 -25.47 -7.45
C VAL A 210 23.03 -24.47 -8.27
N ARG A 211 22.34 -23.75 -9.15
CA ARG A 211 22.92 -22.70 -9.99
C ARG A 211 22.53 -21.33 -9.45
N ASP A 212 23.54 -20.53 -9.10
CA ASP A 212 23.36 -19.10 -8.86
C ASP A 212 23.15 -18.39 -10.20
N LEU A 213 22.03 -17.67 -10.34
CA LEU A 213 21.64 -17.09 -11.62
C LEU A 213 22.35 -15.75 -11.93
N ALA A 214 22.97 -15.12 -10.93
CA ALA A 214 23.73 -13.88 -11.11
C ALA A 214 25.18 -14.17 -11.55
N SER A 215 25.86 -15.07 -10.85
CA SER A 215 27.25 -15.45 -11.08
C SER A 215 27.42 -16.60 -12.08
N GLY A 216 26.38 -17.42 -12.26
CA GLY A 216 26.44 -18.63 -13.08
C GLY A 216 27.14 -19.82 -12.42
N ARG A 217 27.65 -19.67 -11.19
CA ARG A 217 28.30 -20.73 -10.41
C ARG A 217 27.32 -21.88 -10.15
N GLN A 218 27.83 -23.11 -10.19
CA GLN A 218 27.04 -24.32 -9.98
C GLN A 218 27.73 -25.22 -8.97
N ASP A 219 26.97 -25.68 -7.98
CA ASP A 219 27.42 -26.67 -7.01
C ASP A 219 26.44 -27.83 -6.97
N ALA A 220 26.97 -29.05 -6.82
CA ALA A 220 26.15 -30.22 -6.53
C ALA A 220 25.91 -30.31 -5.02
N VAL A 221 24.64 -30.27 -4.61
CA VAL A 221 24.23 -30.30 -3.20
C VAL A 221 23.45 -31.59 -2.93
N PRO A 222 23.83 -32.40 -1.93
CA PRO A 222 23.03 -33.55 -1.50
C PRO A 222 21.59 -33.17 -1.13
N VAL A 223 20.61 -33.93 -1.59
CA VAL A 223 19.19 -33.68 -1.31
C VAL A 223 18.93 -33.65 0.20
N GLU A 224 19.57 -34.54 0.96
CA GLU A 224 19.41 -34.66 2.40
C GLU A 224 19.74 -33.36 3.15
N LEU A 225 20.73 -32.60 2.70
CA LEU A 225 21.07 -31.31 3.33
C LEU A 225 19.96 -30.28 3.13
N ILE A 226 19.38 -30.23 1.93
CA ILE A 226 18.23 -29.37 1.61
C ILE A 226 17.00 -29.77 2.44
N LEU A 227 16.79 -31.07 2.66
CA LEU A 227 15.66 -31.57 3.44
C LEU A 227 15.77 -31.26 4.94
N ARG A 228 16.98 -31.26 5.50
CA ARG A 228 17.23 -30.98 6.92
C ARG A 228 17.24 -29.49 7.26
N GLY A 229 17.48 -28.64 6.26
CA GLY A 229 17.69 -27.20 6.49
C GLY A 229 19.12 -26.86 6.92
N ASP A 230 20.01 -27.86 6.99
CA ASP A 230 21.42 -27.72 7.36
C ASP A 230 22.22 -27.25 6.13
N GLY A 231 21.96 -26.02 5.69
CA GLY A 231 22.59 -25.43 4.52
C GLY A 231 23.57 -24.33 4.91
N ALA A 232 24.71 -24.70 5.48
CA ALA A 232 25.92 -23.88 5.32
C ALA A 232 26.23 -23.81 3.81
N GLY A 233 25.61 -22.86 3.10
CA GLY A 233 25.77 -22.66 1.65
C GLY A 233 24.50 -22.77 0.79
N LEU A 234 23.28 -22.65 1.35
CA LEU A 234 22.08 -22.29 0.56
C LEU A 234 21.88 -20.77 0.57
#